data_AF-A0A2M9ZUF8-F1
#
_entry.id   AF-A0A2M9ZUF8-F1
#
_cell.length_a   1.000
_cell.length_b   1.000
_cell.length_c   1.000
_cell.angle_alpha   90.00
_cell.angle_beta   90.00
_cell.angle_gamma   90.00
#
_symmetry.space_group_name_H-M   'P 1'
#
loop_
_entity.id
_entity.type
_entity.pdbx_description
1 polymer ?
#
loop_
_entity_poly.entity_id
_entity_poly.type
_entity_poly.pdbx_seq_one_letter_code
_entity_poly.pdbx_strand_id
1 'polypeptide(L)'
;MNHSIEESARKRIEREAKSLIKYGYGTVCSEKENELGLCLFHYKQKDKSLYLRTRGLEWGSEKVFFKEIEKVGFASLKEITLLGAKAARKEMDIELSMQNGNRIKLTFPFPVFSILATLLHQLAELSKSSPENHK
;
A
#
# COMPACT_ATOMS: atom_id res chain seq x y z
N MET A 1 22.68 -2.03 -8.67
CA MET A 1 21.88 -0.94 -9.31
C MET A 1 20.41 -0.94 -8.84
N ASN A 2 20.09 -1.28 -7.57
CA ASN A 2 18.71 -1.25 -7.02
C ASN A 2 18.38 0.01 -6.19
N HIS A 3 19.38 0.84 -5.85
CA HIS A 3 19.19 1.99 -4.97
C HIS A 3 18.21 3.04 -5.50
N SER A 4 18.17 3.28 -6.82
CA SER A 4 17.31 4.33 -7.40
C SER A 4 15.81 3.97 -7.33
N ILE A 5 15.46 2.70 -7.54
CA ILE A 5 14.08 2.21 -7.44
C ILE A 5 13.64 2.21 -5.97
N GLU A 6 14.50 1.77 -5.05
CA GLU A 6 14.20 1.75 -3.61
C GLU A 6 14.06 3.16 -3.03
N GLU A 7 14.90 4.10 -3.45
CA GLU A 7 14.79 5.51 -3.08
C GLU A 7 13.49 6.13 -3.63
N SER A 8 13.13 5.80 -4.87
CA SER A 8 11.88 6.25 -5.49
C SER A 8 10.65 5.71 -4.76
N ALA A 9 10.65 4.42 -4.43
CA ALA A 9 9.59 3.77 -3.65
C ALA A 9 9.48 4.39 -2.24
N ARG A 10 10.61 4.58 -1.56
CA ARG A 10 10.66 5.22 -0.23
C ARG A 10 10.06 6.62 -0.27
N LYS A 11 10.49 7.48 -1.19
CA LYS A 11 9.96 8.85 -1.35
C LYS A 11 8.46 8.88 -1.62
N ARG A 12 7.94 7.92 -2.40
CA ARG A 12 6.49 7.81 -2.67
C ARG A 12 5.73 7.41 -1.41
N ILE A 13 6.20 6.38 -0.70
CA ILE A 13 5.57 5.94 0.55
C ILE A 13 5.58 7.07 1.58
N GLU A 14 6.71 7.76 1.78
CA GLU A 14 6.81 8.88 2.71
C GLU A 14 5.88 10.05 2.35
N ARG A 15 5.71 10.34 1.05
CA ARG A 15 4.79 11.39 0.59
C ARG A 15 3.34 11.05 0.89
N GLU A 16 2.90 9.85 0.53
CA GLU A 16 1.51 9.42 0.76
C GLU A 16 1.23 9.20 2.26
N ALA A 17 2.22 8.72 3.02
CA ALA A 17 2.14 8.60 4.48
C ALA A 17 1.91 9.95 5.16
N LYS A 18 2.55 11.04 4.70
CA LYS A 18 2.28 12.39 5.24
C LYS A 18 0.82 12.79 5.09
N SER A 19 0.19 12.47 3.96
CA SER A 19 -1.24 12.69 3.75
C SER A 19 -2.08 11.87 4.72
N LEU A 20 -1.79 10.58 4.87
CA LEU A 20 -2.50 9.69 5.81
C LEU A 20 -2.41 10.20 7.26
N ILE A 21 -1.21 10.56 7.71
CA ILE A 21 -0.97 11.10 9.06
C ILE A 21 -1.74 12.40 9.27
N LYS A 22 -1.75 13.31 8.30
CA LYS A 22 -2.50 14.58 8.37
C LYS A 22 -3.99 14.36 8.63
N TYR A 23 -4.55 13.27 8.11
CA TYR A 23 -5.95 12.88 8.33
C TYR A 23 -6.17 11.99 9.57
N GLY A 24 -5.14 11.82 10.42
CA GLY A 24 -5.22 11.02 11.64
C GLY A 24 -5.03 9.52 11.44
N TYR A 25 -4.47 9.09 10.31
CA TYR A 25 -4.27 7.68 9.98
C TYR A 25 -2.79 7.29 10.00
N GLY A 26 -2.44 6.41 10.94
CA GLY A 26 -1.13 5.77 11.00
C GLY A 26 0.01 6.70 11.43
N THR A 27 1.22 6.19 11.34
CA THR A 27 2.46 6.83 11.79
C THR A 27 3.61 6.43 10.88
N VAL A 28 4.58 7.34 10.67
CA VAL A 28 5.89 6.97 10.12
C VAL A 28 6.62 6.13 11.16
N CYS A 29 7.25 5.04 10.71
CA CYS A 29 8.06 4.19 11.58
C CYS A 29 9.34 4.91 12.03
N SER A 30 10.03 4.39 13.05
CA SER A 30 11.23 5.05 13.58
C SER A 30 12.31 5.22 12.51
N GLU A 31 13.17 6.25 12.64
CA GLU A 31 14.27 6.48 11.70
C GLU A 31 15.13 5.22 11.54
N LYS A 32 15.41 4.52 12.65
CA LYS A 32 16.14 3.25 12.65
C LYS A 32 15.44 2.15 11.83
N GLU A 33 14.12 1.99 11.96
CA GLU A 33 13.36 1.01 11.16
C GLU A 33 13.33 1.39 9.67
N ASN A 34 13.27 2.68 9.38
CA ASN A 34 13.27 3.22 8.03
C ASN A 34 14.63 3.00 7.34
N GLU A 35 15.73 3.32 8.03
CA GLU A 35 17.11 3.07 7.57
C GLU A 35 17.38 1.59 7.29
N LEU A 36 16.84 0.71 8.13
CA LEU A 36 16.96 -0.74 7.96
C LEU A 36 15.98 -1.30 6.90
N GLY A 37 15.11 -0.47 6.32
CA GLY A 37 14.07 -0.89 5.36
C GLY A 37 13.00 -1.81 5.96
N LEU A 38 12.91 -1.86 7.30
CA LEU A 38 12.01 -2.75 8.04
C LEU A 38 10.58 -2.22 8.05
N CYS A 39 10.43 -0.91 8.17
CA CYS A 39 9.13 -0.24 8.11
C CYS A 39 9.30 1.23 7.72
N LEU A 40 8.43 1.71 6.82
CA LEU A 40 8.32 3.12 6.45
C LEU A 40 7.07 3.76 7.03
N PHE A 41 5.97 3.00 7.07
CA PHE A 41 4.69 3.47 7.57
C PHE A 41 3.94 2.34 8.25
N HIS A 42 3.33 2.64 9.39
CA HIS A 42 2.51 1.74 10.17
C HIS A 42 1.11 2.31 10.32
N TYR A 43 0.10 1.48 10.10
CA TYR A 43 -1.29 1.82 10.33
C TYR A 43 -1.98 0.70 11.08
N LYS A 44 -2.75 1.04 12.12
CA LYS A 44 -3.52 0.09 12.92
C LYS A 44 -5.01 0.31 12.68
N GLN A 45 -5.73 -0.78 12.40
CA GLN A 45 -7.17 -0.79 12.28
C GLN A 45 -7.73 -2.01 13.00
N LYS A 46 -8.56 -1.77 14.03
CA LYS A 46 -9.08 -2.82 14.90
C LYS A 46 -7.90 -3.66 15.44
N ASP A 47 -7.92 -4.97 15.18
CA ASP A 47 -6.90 -5.92 15.63
C ASP A 47 -5.83 -6.23 14.58
N LYS A 48 -5.81 -5.47 13.47
CA LYS A 48 -4.84 -5.65 12.38
C LYS A 48 -3.89 -4.48 12.27
N SER A 49 -2.63 -4.78 11.98
CA SER A 49 -1.61 -3.82 11.61
C SER A 49 -1.26 -3.95 10.13
N LEU A 50 -1.11 -2.80 9.49
CA LEU A 50 -0.50 -2.63 8.18
C LEU A 50 0.91 -2.08 8.39
N TYR A 51 1.91 -2.77 7.86
CA TYR A 51 3.28 -2.27 7.75
C TYR A 51 3.64 -2.11 6.28
N LEU A 52 3.91 -0.88 5.85
CA LEU A 52 4.44 -0.61 4.51
C LEU A 52 5.96 -0.54 4.56
N ARG A 53 6.59 -1.22 3.60
CA ARG A 53 8.05 -1.30 3.40
C ARG A 53 8.38 -0.93 1.96
N THR A 54 9.66 -0.72 1.65
CA THR A 54 10.10 -0.38 0.28
C THR A 54 9.73 -1.44 -0.76
N ARG A 55 9.76 -2.72 -0.38
CA ARG A 55 9.56 -3.86 -1.29
C ARG A 55 8.22 -4.56 -1.17
N GLY A 56 7.40 -4.16 -0.20
CA GLY A 56 6.16 -4.87 0.08
C GLY A 56 5.40 -4.31 1.27
N LEU A 57 4.39 -5.07 1.70
CA LEU A 57 3.60 -4.77 2.86
C LEU A 57 3.31 -6.02 3.68
N GLU A 58 2.92 -5.79 4.93
CA GLU A 58 2.36 -6.81 5.81
C GLU A 58 1.00 -6.34 6.30
N TRP A 59 -0.03 -7.19 6.21
CA TRP A 59 -1.38 -6.92 6.68
C TRP A 59 -1.91 -8.09 7.52
N GLY A 60 -1.96 -7.90 8.84
CA GLY A 60 -2.22 -9.03 9.75
C GLY A 60 -1.12 -10.08 9.63
N SER A 61 -1.47 -11.30 9.22
CA SER A 61 -0.50 -12.38 8.95
C SER A 61 0.01 -12.42 7.50
N GLU A 62 -0.62 -11.66 6.60
CA GLU A 62 -0.31 -11.69 5.16
C GLU A 62 0.92 -10.84 4.86
N LYS A 63 1.89 -11.42 4.14
CA LYS A 63 3.07 -10.70 3.62
C LYS A 63 3.00 -10.67 2.11
N VAL A 64 3.16 -9.47 1.54
CA VAL A 64 2.99 -9.22 0.12
C VAL A 64 4.20 -8.48 -0.40
N PHE A 65 4.91 -9.03 -1.37
CA PHE A 65 5.95 -8.31 -2.09
C PHE A 65 5.37 -7.63 -3.32
N PHE A 66 5.71 -6.36 -3.56
CA PHE A 66 5.13 -5.60 -4.67
C PHE A 66 5.39 -6.25 -6.03
N LYS A 67 6.57 -6.87 -6.20
CA LYS A 67 6.95 -7.60 -7.42
C LYS A 67 6.04 -8.79 -7.75
N GLU A 68 5.39 -9.35 -6.74
CA GLU A 68 4.50 -10.51 -6.87
C GLU A 68 3.06 -10.08 -7.18
N ILE A 69 2.76 -8.77 -7.11
CA ILE A 69 1.44 -8.24 -7.44
C ILE A 69 1.30 -8.17 -8.96
N GLU A 70 0.40 -8.97 -9.50
CA GLU A 70 0.02 -8.91 -10.91
C GLU A 70 -0.92 -7.73 -11.16
N LYS A 71 -1.95 -7.58 -10.31
CA LYS A 71 -2.99 -6.56 -10.46
C LYS A 71 -3.49 -6.06 -9.11
N VAL A 72 -3.73 -4.76 -9.03
CA VAL A 72 -4.45 -4.11 -7.90
C VAL A 72 -5.87 -3.81 -8.37
N GLY A 73 -6.86 -4.40 -7.71
CA GLY A 73 -8.28 -4.21 -7.96
C GLY A 73 -8.96 -3.48 -6.80
N PHE A 74 -9.97 -2.69 -7.13
CA PHE A 74 -10.82 -2.00 -6.16
C PHE A 74 -12.14 -1.59 -6.81
N ALA A 75 -13.14 -1.25 -6.00
CA ALA A 75 -14.45 -0.80 -6.47
C ALA A 75 -14.32 0.37 -7.46
N SER A 76 -15.20 0.39 -8.46
CA SER A 76 -15.18 1.38 -9.54
C SER A 76 -15.41 2.81 -9.00
N LEU A 77 -14.90 3.81 -9.72
CA LEU A 77 -15.15 5.23 -9.43
C LEU A 77 -16.65 5.54 -9.33
N LYS A 78 -17.49 4.83 -10.10
CA LYS A 78 -18.94 4.98 -10.04
C LYS A 78 -19.51 4.53 -8.69
N GLU A 79 -19.07 3.38 -8.18
CA GLU A 79 -19.47 2.87 -6.86
C GLU A 79 -18.98 3.79 -5.73
N ILE A 80 -17.77 4.34 -5.86
CA ILE A 80 -17.21 5.32 -4.93
C ILE A 80 -18.02 6.62 -4.91
N THR A 81 -18.38 7.14 -6.10
CA THR A 81 -19.09 8.42 -6.24
C THR A 81 -20.50 8.36 -5.64
N LEU A 82 -21.14 7.20 -5.70
CA LEU A 82 -22.46 6.97 -5.11
C LEU A 82 -22.47 6.98 -3.56
N LEU A 83 -21.31 6.90 -2.90
CA LEU A 83 -21.22 6.95 -1.44
C LEU A 83 -21.48 8.35 -0.86
N GLY A 84 -21.28 9.41 -1.65
CA GLY A 84 -21.53 10.80 -1.25
C GLY A 84 -20.92 11.17 0.11
N ALA A 85 -21.65 11.92 0.94
CA ALA A 85 -21.21 12.34 2.27
C ALA A 85 -20.97 11.20 3.28
N LYS A 86 -21.41 9.97 2.97
CA LYS A 86 -21.21 8.79 3.84
C LYS A 86 -19.90 8.04 3.55
N ALA A 87 -19.17 8.43 2.50
CA ALA A 87 -17.94 7.77 2.06
C ALA A 87 -16.89 7.68 3.19
N ALA A 88 -16.69 8.75 3.96
CA ALA A 88 -15.65 8.84 4.99
C ALA A 88 -15.71 7.74 6.08
N ARG A 89 -16.89 7.14 6.30
CA ARG A 89 -17.08 6.07 7.31
C ARG A 89 -17.23 4.68 6.70
N LYS A 90 -17.18 4.57 5.36
CA LYS A 90 -17.37 3.30 4.67
C LYS A 90 -16.03 2.57 4.58
N GLU A 91 -16.02 1.32 5.01
CA GLU A 91 -14.91 0.39 4.73
C GLU A 91 -15.00 -0.07 3.27
N MET A 92 -13.85 -0.06 2.61
CA MET A 92 -13.64 -0.32 1.20
C MET A 92 -12.53 -1.35 1.03
N ASP A 93 -12.69 -2.20 0.03
CA ASP A 93 -11.79 -3.31 -0.21
C ASP A 93 -10.79 -3.00 -1.34
N ILE A 94 -9.54 -3.34 -1.10
CA ILE A 94 -8.47 -3.46 -2.11
C ILE A 94 -8.21 -4.95 -2.29
N GLU A 95 -8.34 -5.45 -3.51
CA GLU A 95 -7.99 -6.81 -3.90
C GLU A 95 -6.63 -6.80 -4.60
N LEU A 96 -5.69 -7.61 -4.13
CA LEU A 96 -4.40 -7.84 -4.75
C LEU A 96 -4.42 -9.20 -5.42
N SER A 97 -4.35 -9.23 -6.75
CA SER A 97 -4.10 -10.46 -7.50
C SER A 97 -2.61 -10.67 -7.60
N MET A 98 -2.16 -11.82 -7.10
CA MET A 98 -0.76 -12.22 -7.05
C MET A 98 -0.41 -13.07 -8.29
N GLN A 99 0.84 -13.02 -8.73
CA GLN A 99 1.34 -13.80 -9.89
C GLN A 99 1.19 -15.33 -9.71
N ASN A 100 1.16 -15.80 -8.46
CA ASN A 100 0.92 -17.21 -8.15
C ASN A 100 -0.57 -17.61 -8.18
N GLY A 101 -1.46 -16.69 -8.59
CA GLY A 101 -2.91 -16.90 -8.65
C GLY A 101 -3.65 -16.60 -7.35
N ASN A 102 -2.95 -16.33 -6.24
CA ASN A 102 -3.58 -15.99 -4.97
C ASN A 102 -4.24 -14.61 -5.02
N ARG A 103 -5.26 -14.42 -4.19
CA ARG A 103 -5.91 -13.12 -4.01
C ARG A 103 -5.90 -12.72 -2.54
N ILE A 104 -5.42 -11.51 -2.27
CA ILE A 104 -5.36 -10.96 -0.92
C ILE A 104 -6.30 -9.76 -0.85
N LYS A 105 -7.18 -9.79 0.15
CA LYS A 105 -8.18 -8.75 0.37
C LYS A 105 -7.80 -7.90 1.57
N LEU A 106 -7.66 -6.60 1.35
CA LEU A 106 -7.37 -5.60 2.37
C LEU A 106 -8.56 -4.66 2.51
N THR A 107 -8.96 -4.30 3.72
CA THR A 107 -10.19 -3.53 3.97
C THR A 107 -9.88 -2.31 4.82
N PHE A 108 -10.16 -1.11 4.31
CA PHE A 108 -9.79 0.16 4.94
C PHE A 108 -10.92 1.18 4.89
N PRO A 109 -10.99 2.15 5.83
CA PRO A 109 -11.89 3.28 5.67
C PRO A 109 -11.54 4.07 4.40
N PHE A 110 -12.56 4.65 3.74
CA PHE A 110 -12.42 5.29 2.43
C PHE A 110 -11.22 6.25 2.26
N PRO A 111 -10.90 7.16 3.22
CA PRO A 111 -9.74 8.04 3.07
C PRO A 111 -8.42 7.28 2.99
N VAL A 112 -8.26 6.22 3.80
CA VAL A 112 -7.07 5.37 3.80
C VAL A 112 -7.02 4.54 2.53
N PHE A 113 -8.16 3.93 2.16
CA PHE A 113 -8.33 3.18 0.93
C PHE A 113 -7.90 3.98 -0.31
N SER A 114 -8.36 5.24 -0.44
CA SER A 114 -8.10 6.05 -1.64
C SER A 114 -6.62 6.32 -1.87
N ILE A 115 -5.90 6.61 -0.79
CA ILE A 115 -4.45 6.86 -0.84
C ILE A 115 -3.71 5.54 -1.05
N LEU A 116 -4.07 4.50 -0.30
CA LEU A 116 -3.38 3.22 -0.34
C LEU A 116 -3.57 2.49 -1.67
N ALA A 117 -4.76 2.51 -2.27
CA ALA A 117 -5.00 1.89 -3.58
C ALA A 117 -4.11 2.51 -4.66
N THR A 118 -3.99 3.84 -4.66
CA THR A 118 -3.11 4.58 -5.58
C THR A 118 -1.64 4.23 -5.34
N LEU A 119 -1.22 4.23 -4.07
CA LEU A 119 0.16 3.91 -3.68
C LEU A 119 0.54 2.47 -4.09
N LEU A 120 -0.31 1.49 -3.80
CA LEU A 120 -0.08 0.08 -4.12
C LEU A 120 0.02 -0.15 -5.63
N HIS A 121 -0.86 0.50 -6.41
CA HIS A 121 -0.79 0.43 -7.87
C HIS A 121 0.56 0.95 -8.39
N GLN A 122 0.98 2.13 -7.93
CA GLN A 122 2.26 2.72 -8.35
C GLN A 122 3.48 1.88 -7.95
N LEU A 123 3.48 1.33 -6.74
CA LEU A 123 4.59 0.51 -6.23
C LEU A 123 4.68 -0.85 -6.93
N ALA A 124 3.54 -1.47 -7.24
CA ALA A 124 3.49 -2.69 -8.05
C ALA A 124 4.07 -2.44 -9.46
N GLU A 125 3.66 -1.38 -10.14
CA GLU A 125 4.18 -1.05 -11.47
C GLU A 125 5.67 -0.73 -11.47
N LEU A 126 6.15 0.04 -10.47
CA LEU A 126 7.58 0.30 -10.30
C LEU A 126 8.39 -0.99 -10.13
N SER A 127 7.86 -1.96 -9.38
CA SER A 127 8.56 -3.23 -9.13
C SER A 127 8.65 -4.12 -10.38
N LYS A 128 7.69 -4.04 -11.30
CA LYS A 128 7.72 -4.77 -12.59
C LYS A 128 8.75 -4.21 -13.55
N SER A 129 8.97 -2.88 -13.51
CA SER A 129 9.96 -2.18 -14.34
C SER A 129 11.42 -2.36 -13.88
N SER A 130 11.66 -3.14 -12.83
CA SER A 130 13.02 -3.48 -12.38
C SER A 130 13.69 -4.45 -13.36
N PRO A 131 14.93 -4.19 -13.82
CA PRO A 131 15.61 -4.97 -14.86
C PRO A 131 16.01 -6.41 -14.47
N GLU A 132 15.54 -6.93 -13.33
CA GLU A 132 15.79 -8.32 -12.92
C GLU A 132 14.76 -9.34 -13.46
N ASN A 133 13.74 -8.91 -14.22
CA ASN A 133 12.69 -9.80 -14.77
C ASN A 133 13.06 -10.51 -16.10
N HIS A 134 14.32 -10.47 -16.51
CA HIS A 134 14.83 -11.24 -17.66
C HIS A 134 16.08 -12.03 -17.28
N LYS A 135 15.91 -13.09 -16.48
CA LYS A 135 16.84 -14.22 -16.45
C LYS A 135 16.08 -15.53 -16.30
#